data_AF-A0A2T6EC72-F1
#
_entry.id   AF-A0A2T6EC72-F1
#
_cell.length_a   1.000
_cell.length_b   1.000
_cell.length_c   1.000
_cell.angle_alpha   90.00
_cell.angle_beta   90.00
_cell.angle_gamma   90.00
#
_symmetry.space_group_name_H-M   'P 1'
#
loop_
_entity.id
_entity.type
_entity.pdbx_description
1 polymer ?
#
loop_
_entity_poly.entity_id
_entity_poly.type
_entity_poly.pdbx_seq_one_letter_code
_entity_poly.pdbx_strand_id
1 'polypeptide(L)'
;MATAWPRRLVTLLLLVLVLISAFAVVMGTYQSRVRYAQLESMRQQSQALEEQWGRLLLEESAFSSPARVERLAREQLQMTEPGDDQVRWLGRAQSEQGASR
;
A
#
# COMPACT_ATOMS: atom_id res chain seq x y z
N MET A 1 47.84 -1.71 -56.24
CA MET A 1 48.17 -2.01 -54.82
C MET A 1 47.64 -0.93 -53.86
N ALA A 2 46.40 -0.45 -54.00
CA ALA A 2 45.93 0.75 -53.28
C ALA A 2 44.56 0.60 -52.56
N THR A 3 44.14 -0.61 -52.20
CA THR A 3 42.84 -0.84 -51.54
C THR A 3 42.94 -1.24 -50.06
N ALA A 4 44.15 -1.29 -49.49
CA ALA A 4 44.35 -1.70 -48.09
C ALA A 4 44.07 -0.58 -47.06
N TRP A 5 44.24 0.68 -47.45
CA TRP A 5 44.03 1.85 -46.58
C TRP A 5 42.58 1.98 -46.06
N PRO A 6 41.53 1.94 -46.92
CA PRO A 6 40.15 2.08 -46.44
C PRO A 6 39.74 0.94 -45.52
N ARG A 7 40.23 -0.28 -45.78
CA ARG A 7 39.91 -1.45 -44.96
C ARG A 7 40.45 -1.32 -43.53
N ARG A 8 41.68 -0.80 -43.36
CA ARG A 8 42.27 -0.58 -42.03
C ARG A 8 41.51 0.48 -41.23
N LEU A 9 41.07 1.55 -41.87
CA LEU A 9 40.25 2.58 -41.22
C LEU A 9 38.90 2.04 -40.74
N VAL A 10 38.24 1.23 -41.55
CA VAL A 10 36.97 0.58 -41.16
C VAL A 10 37.16 -0.35 -39.97
N THR A 11 38.24 -1.15 -39.95
CA THR A 11 38.54 -2.01 -38.80
C THR A 11 38.80 -1.20 -37.52
N LEU A 12 39.55 -0.10 -37.61
CA LEU A 12 39.79 0.79 -36.47
C LEU A 12 38.49 1.44 -35.96
N LEU A 13 37.62 1.89 -36.87
CA LEU A 13 36.31 2.45 -36.51
C LEU A 13 35.46 1.42 -35.76
N LEU A 14 35.36 0.20 -36.28
CA LEU A 14 34.62 -0.90 -35.64
C LEU A 14 35.19 -1.23 -34.25
N LEU A 15 36.51 -1.24 -34.09
CA LEU A 15 37.16 -1.48 -32.81
C LEU A 15 36.79 -0.40 -31.79
N VAL A 16 36.85 0.88 -32.18
CA VAL A 16 36.44 2.00 -31.33
C VAL A 16 34.95 1.88 -30.95
N LEU A 17 34.08 1.53 -31.91
CA LEU A 17 32.65 1.40 -31.67
C LEU A 17 32.33 0.28 -30.67
N VAL A 18 33.03 -0.86 -30.76
CA VAL A 18 32.90 -1.97 -29.80
C VAL A 18 33.38 -1.55 -28.41
N LEU A 19 34.50 -0.82 -28.31
CA LEU A 19 34.97 -0.30 -27.02
C LEU A 19 33.94 0.65 -26.39
N ILE A 20 33.42 1.60 -27.17
CA ILE A 20 32.37 2.52 -26.70
C ILE A 20 31.15 1.75 -26.21
N SER A 21 30.71 0.72 -26.95
CA SER A 21 29.61 -0.14 -26.54
C SER A 21 29.89 -0.86 -25.22
N ALA A 22 31.08 -1.44 -25.07
CA ALA A 22 31.49 -2.11 -23.84
C ALA A 22 31.45 -1.15 -22.63
N PHE A 23 32.01 0.05 -22.78
CA PHE A 23 31.95 1.09 -21.73
C PHE A 23 30.52 1.55 -21.45
N ALA A 24 29.69 1.72 -22.48
CA ALA A 24 28.30 2.13 -22.33
C ALA A 24 27.49 1.09 -21.53
N VAL A 25 27.69 -0.20 -21.80
CA VAL A 25 27.05 -1.30 -21.06
C VAL A 25 27.50 -1.32 -19.59
N VAL A 26 28.79 -1.15 -19.33
CA VAL A 26 29.33 -1.08 -17.96
C VAL A 26 28.76 0.12 -17.21
N MET A 27 28.72 1.29 -17.85
CA MET A 27 28.17 2.51 -17.27
C MET A 27 26.66 2.39 -17.02
N GLY A 28 25.92 1.79 -17.94
CA GLY A 28 24.49 1.52 -17.79
C GLY A 28 24.20 0.56 -16.62
N THR A 29 25.06 -0.45 -16.44
CA THR A 29 24.96 -1.39 -15.31
C THR A 29 25.27 -0.70 -13.99
N TYR A 30 26.29 0.15 -13.94
CA TYR A 30 26.65 0.91 -12.74
C TYR A 30 25.54 1.89 -12.34
N GLN A 31 25.02 2.67 -13.29
CA GLN A 31 23.93 3.61 -13.03
C GLN A 31 22.66 2.90 -12.58
N SER A 32 22.35 1.74 -13.18
CA SER A 32 21.23 0.91 -12.74
C SER A 32 21.37 0.54 -11.28
N ARG A 33 22.54 0.00 -10.86
CA ARG A 33 22.76 -0.41 -9.46
C ARG A 33 22.57 0.74 -8.47
N VAL A 34 23.07 1.94 -8.77
CA VAL A 34 22.94 3.10 -7.89
C VAL A 34 21.49 3.59 -7.79
N ARG A 35 20.79 3.69 -8.92
CA ARG A 35 19.38 4.13 -8.95
C ARG A 35 18.47 3.14 -8.23
N TYR A 36 18.70 1.83 -8.41
CA TYR A 36 17.97 0.78 -7.71
C TYR A 36 18.23 0.81 -6.20
N ALA A 37 19.46 1.05 -5.74
CA ALA A 37 19.76 1.15 -4.32
C ALA A 37 19.03 2.31 -3.63
N GLN A 38 18.90 3.45 -4.30
CA GLN A 38 18.14 4.60 -3.79
C GLN A 38 16.63 4.31 -3.72
N LEU A 39 16.09 3.61 -4.72
CA LEU A 39 14.69 3.21 -4.69
C LEU A 39 14.41 2.22 -3.56
N GLU A 40 15.33 1.27 -3.36
CA GLU A 40 15.20 0.25 -2.33
C GLU A 40 15.23 0.85 -0.92
N SER A 41 16.09 1.83 -0.67
CA SER A 41 16.14 2.49 0.65
C SER A 41 14.85 3.24 0.99
N MET A 42 14.24 3.92 0.01
CA MET A 42 12.94 4.58 0.21
C MET A 42 11.81 3.57 0.45
N ARG A 43 11.82 2.43 -0.26
CA ARG A 43 10.86 1.34 -0.03
C ARG A 43 10.98 0.75 1.37
N GLN A 44 12.21 0.50 1.84
CA GLN A 44 12.45 -0.02 3.18
C GLN A 44 11.90 0.93 4.26
N GLN A 45 12.08 2.25 4.08
CA GLN A 45 11.51 3.24 5.00
C GLN A 45 9.98 3.20 5.00
N SER A 46 9.36 3.11 3.82
CA SER A 46 7.90 2.99 3.71
C SER A 46 7.36 1.75 4.40
N GLN A 47 8.00 0.59 4.18
CA GLN A 47 7.61 -0.68 4.80
C GLN A 47 7.70 -0.61 6.33
N ALA A 48 8.80 -0.05 6.86
CA ALA A 48 8.96 0.12 8.30
C ALA A 48 7.86 1.01 8.90
N LEU A 49 7.45 2.07 8.19
CA LEU A 49 6.37 2.95 8.64
C LEU A 49 5.01 2.24 8.62
N GLU A 50 4.77 1.41 7.62
CA GLU A 50 3.52 0.65 7.47
C GLU A 50 3.40 -0.44 8.55
N GLU A 51 4.50 -1.09 8.91
CA GLU A 51 4.55 -2.00 10.06
C GLU A 51 4.25 -1.29 11.38
N GLN A 52 4.84 -0.11 11.61
CA GLN A 52 4.59 0.70 12.80
C GLN A 52 3.13 1.15 12.86
N TRP A 53 2.57 1.60 11.73
CA TRP A 53 1.18 1.98 11.63
C TRP A 53 0.24 0.81 11.91
N GLY A 54 0.52 -0.36 11.34
CA GLY A 54 -0.25 -1.58 11.61
C GLY A 54 -0.23 -1.96 13.08
N ARG A 55 0.94 -1.86 13.74
CA ARG A 55 1.06 -2.08 15.19
C ARG A 55 0.21 -1.07 15.98
N LEU A 56 0.30 0.21 15.63
CA LEU A 56 -0.48 1.25 16.30
C LEU A 56 -1.99 1.01 16.14
N LEU A 57 -2.44 0.60 14.95
CA LEU A 57 -3.85 0.32 14.70
C LEU A 57 -4.34 -0.91 15.49
N LEU A 58 -3.49 -1.92 15.68
CA LEU A 58 -3.77 -3.05 16.56
C LEU A 58 -3.85 -2.63 18.04
N GLU A 59 -2.95 -1.74 18.48
CA GLU A 59 -3.03 -1.15 19.82
C GLU A 59 -4.31 -0.31 19.99
N GLU A 60 -4.66 0.52 19.01
CA GLU A 60 -5.87 1.34 19.03
C GLU A 60 -7.13 0.49 19.03
N SER A 61 -7.24 -0.53 18.17
CA SER A 61 -8.38 -1.45 18.17
C SER A 61 -8.49 -2.26 19.46
N ALA A 62 -7.38 -2.56 20.13
CA ALA A 62 -7.41 -3.16 21.47
C ALA A 62 -7.98 -2.20 22.53
N PHE A 63 -7.75 -0.88 22.41
CA PHE A 63 -8.29 0.14 23.33
C PHE A 63 -9.66 0.71 22.92
N SER A 64 -10.02 0.64 21.64
CA SER A 64 -11.28 1.09 21.04
C SER A 64 -12.28 -0.06 20.85
N SER A 65 -11.92 -1.27 21.27
CA SER A 65 -12.83 -2.40 21.35
C SER A 65 -14.10 -1.99 22.12
N PRO A 66 -15.31 -2.37 21.64
CA PRO A 66 -16.61 -2.05 22.24
C PRO A 66 -16.66 -2.15 23.77
N ALA A 67 -15.81 -2.99 24.37
CA ALA A 67 -15.59 -3.12 25.80
C ALA A 67 -15.44 -1.78 26.56
N ARG A 68 -14.74 -0.76 26.03
CA ARG A 68 -14.61 0.53 26.74
C ARG A 68 -15.91 1.33 26.69
N VAL A 69 -16.59 1.34 25.54
CA VAL A 69 -17.89 2.02 25.36
C VAL A 69 -18.97 1.32 26.20
N GLU A 70 -18.99 0.00 26.17
CA GLU A 70 -19.92 -0.87 26.90
C GLU A 70 -19.72 -0.76 28.41
N ARG A 71 -18.45 -0.69 28.87
CA ARG A 71 -18.12 -0.46 30.28
C ARG A 71 -18.53 0.94 30.73
N LEU A 72 -18.26 1.98 29.94
CA LEU A 72 -18.71 3.34 30.26
C LEU A 72 -20.24 3.44 30.27
N ALA A 73 -20.92 2.78 29.33
CA ALA A 73 -22.39 2.75 29.25
C ALA A 73 -23.02 2.00 30.43
N ARG A 74 -22.44 0.88 30.87
CA ARG A 74 -22.89 0.18 32.09
C ARG A 74 -22.58 0.95 33.36
N GLU A 75 -21.36 1.46 33.52
CA GLU A 75 -20.90 2.03 34.78
C GLU A 75 -21.38 3.47 35.00
N GLN A 76 -21.38 4.32 33.97
CA GLN A 76 -21.78 5.72 34.11
C GLN A 76 -23.23 5.99 33.71
N LEU A 77 -23.77 5.24 32.74
CA LEU A 77 -25.13 5.45 32.23
C LEU A 77 -26.12 4.38 32.72
N GLN A 78 -25.67 3.38 33.50
CA GLN A 78 -26.48 2.26 34.00
C GLN A 78 -27.27 1.54 32.89
N MET A 79 -26.74 1.54 31.66
CA MET A 79 -27.40 0.91 30.52
C MET A 79 -27.26 -0.61 30.61
N THR A 80 -28.40 -1.31 30.49
CA THR A 80 -28.50 -2.76 30.38
C THR A 80 -28.98 -3.12 28.97
N GLU A 81 -28.56 -4.28 28.47
CA GLU A 81 -29.02 -4.78 27.18
C GLU A 81 -30.53 -5.03 27.21
N PRO A 82 -31.33 -4.41 26.32
CA PRO A 82 -32.76 -4.58 26.32
C PRO A 82 -33.12 -6.01 25.92
N GLY A 83 -33.92 -6.69 26.75
CA GLY A 83 -34.46 -8.00 26.41
C GLY A 83 -35.45 -7.93 25.23
N ASP A 84 -35.68 -9.05 24.55
CA ASP A 84 -36.51 -9.15 23.33
C ASP A 84 -37.89 -8.47 23.44
N ASP A 85 -38.45 -8.37 24.65
CA ASP A 85 -39.76 -7.75 24.93
C ASP A 85 -39.74 -6.21 24.95
N GLN A 86 -38.56 -5.57 24.91
CA GLN A 86 -38.42 -4.11 24.94
C GLN A 86 -38.13 -3.48 23.57
N VAL A 87 -38.04 -4.29 22.50
CA VAL A 87 -37.76 -3.81 21.13
C VAL A 87 -39.06 -3.50 20.41
N ARG A 88 -39.42 -2.20 20.33
CA ARG A 88 -40.61 -1.73 19.60
C ARG A 88 -40.24 -1.24 18.21
N TRP A 89 -40.57 -2.03 17.18
CA TRP A 89 -40.46 -1.63 15.78
C TRP A 89 -41.45 -0.52 15.44
N LEU A 90 -40.96 0.70 15.20
CA LEU A 90 -41.77 1.82 14.72
C LEU A 90 -41.82 1.80 13.18
N GLY A 91 -42.51 0.79 12.64
CA GLY A 91 -42.84 0.67 11.22
C GLY A 91 -44.31 1.00 10.97
N ARG A 92 -44.56 2.07 10.22
CA ARG A 92 -45.88 2.57 9.78
C ARG A 92 -46.58 1.51 8.89
N ALA A 93 -47.70 0.92 9.37
CA ALA A 93 -48.89 0.49 8.59
C ALA A 93 -49.85 -0.43 9.38
N GLN A 94 -50.29 -0.05 10.59
CA GLN A 94 -51.37 -0.78 11.30
C GLN A 94 -52.78 -0.19 11.06
N SER A 95 -52.94 0.70 10.08
CA SER A 95 -54.15 1.52 9.90
C SER A 95 -55.21 0.96 8.93
N GLU A 96 -55.16 -0.30 8.50
CA GLU A 96 -56.12 -0.84 7.50
C GLU A 96 -57.04 -1.99 8.01
N GLN A 97 -57.18 -2.21 9.32
CA GLN A 97 -58.09 -3.24 9.85
C GLN A 97 -59.34 -2.72 10.59
N GLY A 98 -59.65 -1.42 10.47
CA GLY A 98 -60.82 -0.81 11.11
C GLY A 98 -62.02 -0.52 10.20
N ALA A 99 -61.89 -0.67 8.88
CA ALA A 99 -62.92 -0.24 7.92
C ALA A 99 -63.50 -1.41 7.12
N SER A 100 -64.12 -2.36 7.81
CA SER A 100 -65.20 -3.17 7.24
C SER A 100 -66.04 -3.74 8.38
N ARG A 101 -66.88 -2.86 8.94
CA ARG A 101 -68.09 -3.21 9.67
C ARG A 101 -69.27 -2.70 8.85
#